data_AF-A0A9P5PX04-F1
#
_entry.id   AF-A0A9P5PX04-F1
#
_cell.length_a   1.000
_cell.length_b   1.000
_cell.length_c   1.000
_cell.angle_alpha   90.00
_cell.angle_beta   90.00
_cell.angle_gamma   90.00
#
_symmetry.space_group_name_H-M   'P 1'
#
loop_
_entity.id
_entity.type
_entity.pdbx_description
1 polymer ?
#
loop_
_entity_poly.entity_id
_entity_poly.type
_entity_poly.pdbx_seq_one_letter_code
_entity_poly.pdbx_strand_id
1 'polypeptide(L)'
;NTPDLFRRERYWRVPKWELVYEGIHLESPKLLHLVLKEFPHQELAEELVEHYFRHVNSQFSLLNKRLIYRQLRERLHEKDIWFCALLMCIFALGSRWSNHPRVLPRDPQGLQWSMSGWDFLNVAIGIPPVFPFLLTTATLFEVQTLSLLALYLQGHAEYAEGRIFVTVGLQKAQDVGAHRKRVYKHHPTPDEEQWKRAFWLLVVLDRTGSANLGRPCSIGEEDFDLDLPLEVDDQYWDTEDPTLAFKQPPGVPSTVSAFKLWIQITSVSRTSFAPSMYLIPKDVSWTANPARSRNSC
;
A
#
# COMPACT_ATOMS: atom_id res chain seq x y z
N ASN A 1 -6.10 -32.93 -0.41
CA ASN A 1 -7.21 -32.33 0.36
C ASN A 1 -7.86 -31.21 -0.44
N THR A 2 -8.97 -31.53 -1.11
CA THR A 2 -9.73 -30.66 -2.03
C THR A 2 -10.62 -29.69 -1.23
N PRO A 3 -10.33 -28.38 -1.22
CA PRO A 3 -11.11 -27.38 -0.50
C PRO A 3 -12.52 -27.17 -1.06
N ASP A 4 -12.82 -27.73 -2.24
CA ASP A 4 -14.05 -27.46 -2.99
C ASP A 4 -15.28 -28.26 -2.54
N LEU A 5 -15.12 -29.28 -1.68
CA LEU A 5 -16.24 -30.14 -1.26
C LEU A 5 -17.29 -29.43 -0.38
N PHE A 6 -16.98 -28.25 0.18
CA PHE A 6 -17.87 -27.54 1.11
C PHE A 6 -18.34 -26.16 0.62
N ARG A 7 -17.95 -25.74 -0.59
CA ARG A 7 -18.37 -24.44 -1.13
C ARG A 7 -19.70 -24.57 -1.84
N ARG A 8 -20.74 -23.91 -1.31
CA ARG A 8 -22.04 -23.79 -1.99
C ARG A 8 -21.89 -22.93 -3.24
N GLU A 9 -21.92 -23.53 -4.43
CA GLU A 9 -21.65 -22.83 -5.70
C GLU A 9 -22.39 -21.50 -5.87
N ARG A 10 -23.65 -21.40 -5.42
CA ARG A 10 -24.48 -20.19 -5.51
C ARG A 10 -23.92 -18.97 -4.76
N TYR A 11 -23.11 -19.17 -3.71
CA TYR A 11 -22.55 -18.10 -2.89
C TYR A 11 -21.05 -17.87 -3.12
N TRP A 12 -20.39 -18.79 -3.84
CA TRP A 12 -18.94 -18.79 -4.03
C TRP A 12 -18.52 -18.68 -5.50
N ARG A 13 -19.48 -18.62 -6.43
CA ARG A 13 -19.27 -18.17 -7.81
C ARG A 13 -19.90 -16.80 -7.96
N VAL A 14 -19.11 -15.84 -8.43
CA VAL A 14 -19.60 -14.50 -8.74
C VAL A 14 -20.63 -14.62 -9.89
N PRO A 15 -21.90 -14.21 -9.66
CA PRO A 15 -22.90 -14.16 -10.71
C PRO A 15 -22.39 -13.37 -11.92
N LYS A 16 -22.75 -13.79 -13.13
CA LYS A 16 -22.26 -13.12 -14.36
C LYS A 16 -22.57 -11.62 -14.42
N TRP A 17 -23.65 -11.18 -13.76
CA TRP A 17 -23.99 -9.76 -13.65
C TRP A 17 -23.11 -9.00 -12.65
N GLU A 18 -22.57 -9.68 -11.63
CA GLU A 18 -21.56 -9.15 -10.71
C GLU A 18 -20.16 -9.16 -11.34
N LEU A 19 -19.89 -9.96 -12.37
CA LEU A 19 -18.64 -9.82 -13.16
C LEU A 19 -18.61 -8.50 -13.95
N VAL A 20 -19.78 -7.89 -14.21
CA VAL A 20 -19.85 -6.52 -14.75
C VAL A 20 -19.18 -5.54 -13.76
N TYR A 21 -19.43 -5.78 -12.46
CA TYR A 21 -18.68 -5.40 -11.22
C TYR A 21 -17.16 -5.41 -11.30
N GLU A 22 -16.63 -6.60 -11.56
CA GLU A 22 -15.19 -6.90 -11.59
C GLU A 22 -14.48 -6.26 -12.79
N GLY A 23 -15.24 -5.94 -13.84
CA GLY A 23 -14.78 -5.24 -15.05
C GLY A 23 -15.32 -3.82 -15.20
N ILE A 24 -15.75 -3.16 -14.12
CA ILE A 24 -16.29 -1.78 -14.22
C ILE A 24 -15.20 -0.80 -14.59
N HIS A 25 -15.28 -0.30 -15.83
CA HIS A 25 -14.79 0.98 -16.35
C HIS A 25 -13.69 1.66 -15.51
N LEU A 26 -12.53 1.00 -15.39
CA LEU A 26 -11.27 1.56 -14.88
C LEU A 26 -10.78 2.77 -15.70
N GLU A 27 -11.42 3.02 -16.84
CA GLU A 27 -11.08 4.03 -17.82
C GLU A 27 -12.26 4.98 -18.02
N SER A 28 -12.61 5.81 -17.04
CA SER A 28 -13.37 7.01 -17.37
C SER A 28 -12.41 7.95 -18.11
N PRO A 29 -12.48 8.09 -19.45
CA PRO A 29 -11.47 8.86 -20.19
C PRO A 29 -11.52 10.33 -19.77
N LYS A 30 -12.69 10.79 -19.29
CA LYS A 30 -12.88 12.12 -18.72
C LYS A 30 -12.09 12.32 -17.44
N LEU A 31 -12.17 11.38 -16.49
CA LEU A 31 -11.43 11.49 -15.23
C LEU A 31 -9.92 11.38 -15.48
N LEU A 32 -9.51 10.44 -16.31
CA LEU A 32 -8.12 10.27 -16.70
C LEU A 32 -7.56 11.56 -17.33
N HIS A 33 -8.31 12.16 -18.25
CA HIS A 33 -7.96 13.45 -18.83
C HIS A 33 -7.86 14.59 -17.81
N LEU A 34 -8.72 14.61 -16.78
CA LEU A 34 -8.65 15.59 -15.70
C LEU A 34 -7.39 15.40 -14.85
N VAL A 35 -7.07 14.16 -14.45
CA VAL A 35 -5.86 13.85 -13.68
C VAL A 35 -4.61 14.19 -14.49
N LEU A 36 -4.57 13.86 -15.78
CA LEU A 36 -3.45 14.16 -16.66
C LEU A 36 -3.20 15.67 -16.84
N LYS A 37 -4.22 16.53 -16.70
CA LYS A 37 -4.02 17.99 -16.72
C LYS A 37 -3.26 18.50 -15.49
N GLU A 38 -3.32 17.76 -14.39
CA GLU A 38 -2.64 18.10 -13.15
C GLU A 38 -1.19 17.59 -13.10
N PHE A 39 -0.74 16.87 -14.13
CA PHE A 39 0.65 16.41 -14.21
C PHE A 39 1.61 17.60 -14.34
N PRO A 40 2.77 17.56 -13.65
CA PRO A 40 3.80 18.55 -13.85
C PRO A 40 4.39 18.45 -15.27
N HIS A 41 5.07 19.52 -15.70
CA HIS A 41 5.86 19.48 -16.92
C HIS A 41 6.87 18.34 -16.87
N GLN A 42 7.17 17.74 -18.04
CA GLN A 42 7.97 16.53 -18.16
C GLN A 42 9.30 16.59 -17.39
N GLU A 43 10.04 17.70 -17.50
CA GLU A 43 11.32 17.89 -16.77
C GLU A 43 11.14 17.77 -15.25
N LEU A 44 10.11 18.42 -14.70
CA LEU A 44 9.79 18.34 -13.28
C LEU A 44 9.26 16.95 -12.90
N ALA A 45 8.45 16.33 -13.75
CA ALA A 45 7.95 14.97 -13.51
C ALA A 45 9.10 13.97 -13.36
N GLU A 46 10.09 14.03 -14.25
CA GLU A 46 11.28 13.17 -14.24
C GLU A 46 12.15 13.43 -12.99
N GLU A 47 12.34 14.70 -12.61
CA GLU A 47 13.05 15.09 -11.38
C GLU A 47 12.37 14.51 -10.13
N LEU A 48 11.05 14.68 -10.00
CA LEU A 48 10.28 14.21 -8.85
C LEU A 48 10.28 12.68 -8.72
N VAL A 49 10.21 11.96 -9.85
CA VAL A 49 10.32 10.49 -9.86
C VAL A 49 11.70 10.05 -9.36
N GLU A 50 12.78 10.69 -9.80
CA GLU A 50 14.12 10.37 -9.33
C GLU A 50 14.29 10.67 -7.82
N HIS A 51 13.76 11.80 -7.35
CA HIS A 51 13.75 12.14 -5.92
C HIS A 51 13.02 11.09 -5.08
N TYR A 52 11.85 10.65 -5.52
CA TYR A 52 11.12 9.57 -4.84
C TYR A 52 11.96 8.30 -4.74
N PHE A 53 12.57 7.85 -5.84
CA PHE A 53 13.38 6.63 -5.82
C PHE A 53 14.62 6.74 -4.95
N ARG A 54 15.25 7.91 -4.94
CA ARG A 54 16.46 8.18 -4.16
C ARG A 54 16.20 8.27 -2.67
N HIS A 55 15.14 8.94 -2.26
CA HIS A 55 14.94 9.31 -0.85
C HIS A 55 13.85 8.53 -0.13
N VAL A 56 12.87 7.99 -0.86
CA VAL A 56 11.71 7.29 -0.26
C VAL A 56 11.76 5.81 -0.57
N ASN A 57 11.88 5.43 -1.85
CA ASN A 57 11.90 4.03 -2.23
C ASN A 57 13.17 3.30 -1.75
N SER A 58 14.27 4.01 -1.53
CA SER A 58 15.50 3.43 -0.97
C SER A 58 15.32 2.90 0.46
N GLN A 59 14.40 3.47 1.23
CA GLN A 59 14.09 3.00 2.58
C GLN A 59 13.02 1.91 2.60
N PHE A 60 11.95 2.08 1.82
CA PHE A 60 10.76 1.21 1.90
C PHE A 60 10.66 0.18 0.78
N SER A 61 11.47 0.30 -0.28
CA SER A 61 11.53 -0.61 -1.43
C SER A 61 10.16 -1.06 -1.95
N LEU A 62 9.19 -0.15 -2.00
CA LEU A 62 7.81 -0.46 -2.39
C LEU A 62 7.71 -0.82 -3.87
N LEU A 63 8.37 -0.02 -4.71
CA LEU A 63 8.24 -0.07 -6.16
C LEU A 63 9.53 -0.57 -6.81
N ASN A 64 9.38 -1.41 -7.83
CA ASN A 64 10.47 -1.74 -8.73
C ASN A 64 10.76 -0.55 -9.67
N LYS A 65 11.95 0.04 -9.55
CA LYS A 65 12.35 1.22 -10.33
C LYS A 65 12.28 0.94 -11.83
N ARG A 66 12.86 -0.17 -12.29
CA ARG A 66 12.90 -0.52 -13.72
C ARG A 66 11.51 -0.69 -14.32
N LEU A 67 10.60 -1.31 -13.56
CA LEU A 67 9.22 -1.53 -13.97
C LEU A 67 8.46 -0.21 -14.13
N ILE A 68 8.58 0.72 -13.16
CA ILE A 68 7.93 2.02 -13.23
C ILE A 68 8.44 2.83 -14.44
N TYR A 69 9.75 2.87 -14.69
CA TYR A 69 10.29 3.55 -15.88
C TYR A 69 9.84 2.88 -17.19
N ARG A 70 9.70 1.54 -17.22
CA ARG A 70 9.15 0.82 -18.38
C ARG A 70 7.69 1.23 -18.63
N GLN A 71 6.85 1.21 -17.60
CA GLN A 71 5.43 1.57 -17.67
C GLN A 71 5.22 3.04 -18.05
N LEU A 72 6.10 3.94 -17.62
CA LEU A 72 6.12 5.34 -18.06
C LEU A 72 6.43 5.46 -19.56
N ARG A 73 7.44 4.74 -20.08
CA ARG A 73 7.77 4.73 -21.53
C ARG A 73 6.63 4.17 -22.38
N GLU A 74 5.93 3.16 -21.87
CA GLU A 74 4.75 2.54 -22.51
C GLU A 74 3.48 3.41 -22.41
N ARG A 75 3.57 4.58 -21.76
CA ARG A 75 2.47 5.51 -21.52
C ARG A 75 1.29 4.85 -20.81
N LEU A 76 1.59 3.99 -19.83
CA LEU A 76 0.54 3.34 -19.03
C LEU A 76 -0.30 4.37 -18.25
N HIS A 77 0.28 5.52 -17.92
CA HIS A 77 -0.41 6.64 -17.28
C HIS A 77 -1.45 7.32 -18.19
N GLU A 78 -1.49 7.00 -19.48
CA GLU A 78 -2.57 7.47 -20.37
C GLU A 78 -3.70 6.44 -20.47
N LYS A 79 -3.62 5.31 -19.75
CA LYS A 79 -4.54 4.18 -19.87
C LYS A 79 -5.09 3.72 -18.52
N ASP A 80 -4.25 3.70 -17.48
CA ASP A 80 -4.60 3.17 -16.17
C ASP A 80 -4.65 4.29 -15.12
N ILE A 81 -5.86 4.52 -14.59
CA ILE A 81 -6.11 5.57 -13.59
C ILE A 81 -5.41 5.31 -12.25
N TRP A 82 -5.23 4.06 -11.85
CA TRP A 82 -4.52 3.71 -10.62
C TRP A 82 -3.02 3.89 -10.80
N PHE A 83 -2.50 3.63 -12.00
CA PHE A 83 -1.13 3.99 -12.32
C PHE A 83 -0.93 5.51 -12.31
N CYS A 84 -1.90 6.31 -12.77
CA CYS A 84 -1.86 7.77 -12.59
C CYS A 84 -1.88 8.16 -11.11
N ALA A 85 -2.76 7.57 -10.31
CA ALA A 85 -2.86 7.84 -8.88
C ALA A 85 -1.53 7.54 -8.17
N LEU A 86 -0.88 6.43 -8.55
CA LEU A 86 0.44 6.05 -8.06
C LEU A 86 1.50 7.10 -8.43
N LEU A 87 1.52 7.57 -9.69
CA LEU A 87 2.43 8.62 -10.13
C LEU A 87 2.20 9.95 -9.39
N MET A 88 0.95 10.33 -9.16
CA MET A 88 0.63 11.52 -8.36
C MET A 88 1.17 11.41 -6.93
N CYS A 89 1.10 10.22 -6.32
CA CYS A 89 1.72 9.98 -5.01
C CYS A 89 3.26 10.02 -5.06
N ILE A 90 3.86 9.50 -6.14
CA ILE A 90 5.32 9.59 -6.38
C ILE A 90 5.74 11.05 -6.50
N PHE A 91 5.01 11.87 -7.28
CA PHE A 91 5.26 13.30 -7.40
C PHE A 91 5.10 14.02 -6.06
N ALA A 92 4.06 13.70 -5.29
CA ALA A 92 3.83 14.29 -3.97
C ALA A 92 5.00 14.00 -3.01
N LEU A 93 5.44 12.75 -2.92
CA LEU A 93 6.55 12.35 -2.05
C LEU A 93 7.91 12.87 -2.55
N GLY A 94 8.14 12.88 -3.86
CA GLY A 94 9.34 13.46 -4.46
C GLY A 94 9.44 14.97 -4.28
N SER A 95 8.30 15.67 -4.21
CA SER A 95 8.22 17.12 -4.02
C SER A 95 8.87 17.61 -2.73
N ARG A 96 8.92 16.75 -1.69
CA ARG A 96 9.59 17.06 -0.41
C ARG A 96 11.09 17.28 -0.55
N TRP A 97 11.69 16.80 -1.63
CA TRP A 97 13.11 16.87 -1.91
C TRP A 97 13.43 17.80 -3.09
N SER A 98 12.44 18.50 -3.63
CA SER A 98 12.61 19.50 -4.68
C SER A 98 12.46 20.91 -4.12
N ASN A 99 13.27 21.84 -4.64
CA ASN A 99 13.18 23.26 -4.34
C ASN A 99 12.41 24.03 -5.43
N HIS A 100 11.73 23.34 -6.36
CA HIS A 100 11.01 24.00 -7.43
C HIS A 100 9.69 24.61 -6.91
N PRO A 101 9.41 25.91 -7.11
CA PRO A 101 8.19 26.55 -6.62
C PRO A 101 6.85 25.93 -7.09
N ARG A 102 6.86 25.16 -8.19
CA ARG A 102 5.67 24.49 -8.75
C ARG A 102 5.19 23.31 -7.91
N VAL A 103 6.01 22.84 -6.96
CA VAL A 103 5.61 21.78 -6.03
C VAL A 103 4.83 22.32 -4.83
N LEU A 104 4.76 23.64 -4.67
CA LEU A 104 4.00 24.28 -3.62
C LEU A 104 2.52 24.43 -4.04
N PRO A 105 1.60 24.47 -3.05
CA PRO A 105 0.18 24.66 -3.34
C PRO A 105 -0.10 25.90 -4.18
N ARG A 106 -1.04 25.81 -5.13
CA ARG A 106 -1.44 26.94 -6.00
C ARG A 106 -2.14 28.08 -5.26
N ASP A 107 -2.67 27.83 -4.07
CA ASP A 107 -3.29 28.84 -3.19
C ASP A 107 -2.55 28.93 -1.84
N PRO A 108 -1.38 29.61 -1.77
CA PRO A 108 -0.65 29.74 -0.54
C PRO A 108 -1.06 31.01 0.20
N GLN A 109 -1.47 30.87 1.46
CA GLN A 109 -1.29 31.91 2.49
C GLN A 109 0.20 32.05 2.85
N GLY A 110 1.08 32.19 1.86
CA GLY A 110 2.55 32.22 1.98
C GLY A 110 3.29 30.93 1.61
N LEU A 111 4.62 31.00 1.49
CA LEU A 111 5.51 29.86 1.15
C LEU A 111 5.54 28.84 2.29
N GLN A 112 4.74 27.78 2.19
CA GLN A 112 4.72 26.66 3.14
C GLN A 112 5.33 25.40 2.52
N TRP A 113 6.65 25.25 2.63
CA TRP A 113 7.38 24.06 2.14
C TRP A 113 6.95 22.75 2.82
N SER A 114 6.37 22.83 4.01
CA SER A 114 5.72 21.71 4.68
C SER A 114 4.58 21.10 3.85
N MET A 115 3.95 21.86 2.94
CA MET A 115 2.88 21.40 2.06
C MET A 115 3.37 21.03 0.65
N SER A 116 4.68 20.85 0.46
CA SER A 116 5.24 20.44 -0.83
C SER A 116 4.60 19.13 -1.33
N GLY A 117 4.06 19.15 -2.55
CA GLY A 117 3.38 18.02 -3.17
C GLY A 117 1.91 17.83 -2.75
N TRP A 118 1.34 18.72 -1.94
CA TRP A 118 -0.05 18.60 -1.47
C TRP A 118 -1.06 18.60 -2.61
N ASP A 119 -0.88 19.43 -3.63
CA ASP A 119 -1.79 19.47 -4.80
C ASP A 119 -1.77 18.14 -5.56
N PHE A 120 -0.60 17.50 -5.69
CA PHE A 120 -0.51 16.17 -6.31
C PHE A 120 -1.21 15.10 -5.45
N LEU A 121 -1.03 15.17 -4.13
CA LEU A 121 -1.69 14.27 -3.19
C LEU A 121 -3.22 14.42 -3.24
N ASN A 122 -3.73 15.65 -3.29
CA ASN A 122 -5.17 15.92 -3.36
C ASN A 122 -5.82 15.30 -4.59
N VAL A 123 -5.13 15.34 -5.74
CA VAL A 123 -5.62 14.66 -6.94
C VAL A 123 -5.69 13.14 -6.71
N ALA A 124 -4.69 12.54 -6.08
CA ALA A 124 -4.69 11.12 -5.76
C ALA A 124 -5.80 10.74 -4.75
N ILE A 125 -6.05 11.57 -3.73
CA ILE A 125 -7.15 11.38 -2.75
C ILE A 125 -8.52 11.53 -3.40
N GLY A 126 -8.65 12.37 -4.43
CA GLY A 126 -9.90 12.57 -5.17
C GLY A 126 -10.29 11.39 -6.07
N ILE A 127 -9.38 10.45 -6.35
CA ILE A 127 -9.65 9.31 -7.23
C ILE A 127 -10.53 8.25 -6.56
N PRO A 128 -10.20 7.70 -5.37
CA PRO A 128 -11.00 6.64 -4.74
C PRO A 128 -12.50 6.95 -4.62
N PRO A 129 -12.96 8.13 -4.14
CA PRO A 129 -14.38 8.41 -3.97
C PRO A 129 -15.20 8.43 -5.26
N VAL A 130 -14.56 8.62 -6.42
CA VAL A 130 -15.22 8.68 -7.74
C VAL A 130 -15.41 7.28 -8.34
N PHE A 131 -14.64 6.30 -7.88
CA PHE A 131 -14.77 4.91 -8.28
C PHE A 131 -15.56 4.12 -7.23
N PRO A 132 -16.25 3.03 -7.62
CA PRO A 132 -16.75 2.06 -6.67
C PRO A 132 -15.60 1.22 -6.08
N PHE A 133 -14.48 1.86 -5.72
CA PHE A 133 -13.24 1.19 -5.36
C PHE A 133 -13.45 0.26 -4.17
N LEU A 134 -14.33 0.61 -3.22
CA LEU A 134 -14.71 -0.26 -2.10
C LEU A 134 -15.38 -1.58 -2.54
N LEU A 135 -15.99 -1.62 -3.71
CA LEU A 135 -16.78 -2.74 -4.24
C LEU A 135 -16.04 -3.56 -5.29
N THR A 136 -14.85 -3.14 -5.73
CA THR A 136 -14.07 -3.82 -6.76
C THR A 136 -12.88 -4.59 -6.18
N THR A 137 -12.44 -5.61 -6.90
CA THR A 137 -11.21 -6.36 -6.59
C THR A 137 -10.00 -5.42 -6.63
N ALA A 138 -9.12 -5.56 -5.64
CA ALA A 138 -7.96 -4.68 -5.52
C ALA A 138 -6.96 -4.90 -6.65
N THR A 139 -6.46 -3.81 -7.25
CA THR A 139 -5.30 -3.88 -8.15
C THR A 139 -4.00 -3.62 -7.37
N LEU A 140 -2.85 -4.03 -7.93
CA LEU A 140 -1.56 -3.77 -7.30
C LEU A 140 -1.28 -2.26 -7.20
N PHE A 141 -1.59 -1.50 -8.26
CA PHE A 141 -1.40 -0.04 -8.27
C PHE A 141 -2.29 0.66 -7.25
N GLU A 142 -3.52 0.19 -7.05
CA GLU A 142 -4.41 0.69 -6.00
C GLU A 142 -3.77 0.51 -4.62
N VAL A 143 -3.33 -0.71 -4.29
CA VAL A 143 -2.72 -0.98 -2.98
C VAL A 143 -1.41 -0.21 -2.79
N GLN A 144 -0.59 -0.08 -3.82
CA GLN A 144 0.61 0.77 -3.79
C GLN A 144 0.27 2.25 -3.60
N THR A 145 -0.78 2.75 -4.24
CA THR A 145 -1.28 4.12 -4.08
C THR A 145 -1.72 4.36 -2.65
N LEU A 146 -2.53 3.47 -2.07
CA LEU A 146 -2.97 3.56 -0.67
C LEU A 146 -1.80 3.58 0.31
N SER A 147 -0.76 2.77 0.06
CA SER A 147 0.48 2.77 0.85
C SER A 147 1.21 4.12 0.78
N LEU A 148 1.32 4.72 -0.41
CA LEU A 148 2.00 6.01 -0.56
C LEU A 148 1.19 7.20 -0.05
N LEU A 149 -0.14 7.17 -0.17
CA LEU A 149 -1.05 8.14 0.46
C LEU A 149 -0.85 8.14 1.97
N ALA A 150 -0.89 6.96 2.59
CA ALA A 150 -0.62 6.79 4.01
C ALA A 150 0.77 7.30 4.38
N LEU A 151 1.81 6.92 3.63
CA LEU A 151 3.19 7.33 3.89
C LEU A 151 3.38 8.85 3.79
N TYR A 152 2.71 9.51 2.84
CA TYR A 152 2.73 10.96 2.76
C TYR A 152 2.08 11.57 4.01
N LEU A 153 0.86 11.19 4.36
CA LEU A 153 0.13 11.77 5.48
C LEU A 153 0.79 11.53 6.85
N GLN A 154 1.65 10.49 6.97
CA GLN A 154 2.46 10.31 8.18
C GLN A 154 3.45 11.46 8.46
N GLY A 155 3.75 12.31 7.48
CA GLY A 155 4.60 13.49 7.66
C GLY A 155 3.86 14.76 8.12
N HIS A 156 2.53 14.71 8.26
CA HIS A 156 1.69 15.89 8.48
C HIS A 156 0.83 15.78 9.76
N ALA A 157 0.17 16.87 10.15
CA ALA A 157 -0.73 16.90 11.31
C ALA A 157 -1.93 15.94 11.12
N GLU A 158 -2.29 15.67 9.88
CA GLU A 158 -3.31 14.70 9.43
C GLU A 158 -2.85 13.24 9.56
N TYR A 159 -1.77 12.96 10.32
CA TYR A 159 -1.26 11.63 10.62
C TYR A 159 -2.37 10.63 10.99
N ALA A 160 -3.31 11.07 11.82
CA ALA A 160 -4.42 10.24 12.29
C ALA A 160 -5.40 9.87 11.17
N GLU A 161 -5.55 10.72 10.16
CA GLU A 161 -6.41 10.50 8.99
C GLU A 161 -5.74 9.53 8.02
N GLY A 162 -4.40 9.61 7.86
CA GLY A 162 -3.61 8.70 7.02
C GLY A 162 -3.81 7.21 7.35
N ARG A 163 -4.21 6.89 8.60
CA ARG A 163 -4.54 5.53 9.03
C ARG A 163 -5.65 4.89 8.19
N ILE A 164 -6.63 5.66 7.70
CA ILE A 164 -7.74 5.08 6.93
C ILE A 164 -7.22 4.37 5.67
N PHE A 165 -6.24 4.96 4.99
CA PHE A 165 -5.63 4.38 3.79
C PHE A 165 -4.85 3.10 4.12
N VAL A 166 -4.20 3.05 5.29
CA VAL A 166 -3.53 1.82 5.77
C VAL A 166 -4.54 0.71 6.00
N THR A 167 -5.60 0.97 6.76
CA THR A 167 -6.62 -0.04 7.08
C THR A 167 -7.35 -0.53 5.82
N VAL A 168 -7.72 0.38 4.92
CA VAL A 168 -8.35 0.03 3.65
C VAL A 168 -7.39 -0.75 2.74
N GLY A 169 -6.13 -0.34 2.65
CA GLY A 169 -5.09 -1.05 1.90
C GLY A 169 -4.84 -2.47 2.41
N LEU A 170 -4.81 -2.66 3.74
CA LEU A 170 -4.67 -3.98 4.36
C LEU A 170 -5.85 -4.88 4.00
N GLN A 171 -7.09 -4.38 4.12
CA GLN A 171 -8.28 -5.14 3.75
C GLN A 171 -8.27 -5.51 2.27
N LYS A 172 -7.93 -4.56 1.39
CA LYS A 172 -7.80 -4.78 -0.06
C LYS A 172 -6.76 -5.85 -0.40
N ALA A 173 -5.60 -5.81 0.24
CA ALA A 173 -4.56 -6.82 0.08
C ALA A 173 -5.00 -8.18 0.66
N GLN A 174 -5.82 -8.18 1.70
CA GLN A 174 -6.39 -9.41 2.26
C GLN A 174 -7.41 -10.06 1.32
N ASP A 175 -8.27 -9.27 0.68
CA ASP A 175 -9.32 -9.74 -0.22
C ASP A 175 -8.74 -10.51 -1.43
N VAL A 176 -7.59 -10.07 -1.95
CA VAL A 176 -6.87 -10.76 -3.05
C VAL A 176 -5.93 -11.87 -2.55
N GLY A 177 -5.81 -12.05 -1.23
CA GLY A 177 -4.98 -13.08 -0.62
C GLY A 177 -3.49 -12.76 -0.54
N ALA A 178 -3.07 -11.51 -0.74
CA ALA A 178 -1.65 -11.12 -0.75
C ALA A 178 -0.94 -11.36 0.61
N HIS A 179 -1.71 -11.46 1.69
CA HIS A 179 -1.25 -11.81 3.04
C HIS A 179 -0.88 -13.30 3.22
N ARG A 180 -1.22 -14.17 2.25
CA ARG A 180 -1.08 -15.62 2.37
C ARG A 180 0.07 -16.17 1.55
N LYS A 181 1.02 -16.83 2.19
CA LYS A 181 2.14 -17.52 1.53
C LYS A 181 1.70 -18.50 0.45
N ARG A 182 0.58 -19.20 0.65
CA ARG A 182 0.03 -20.18 -0.31
C ARG A 182 -0.35 -19.58 -1.68
N VAL A 183 -0.61 -18.28 -1.77
CA VAL A 183 -0.94 -17.62 -3.04
C VAL A 183 0.29 -17.50 -3.95
N TYR A 184 1.48 -17.50 -3.35
CA TYR A 184 2.75 -17.32 -4.04
C TYR A 184 3.33 -18.65 -4.50
N LYS A 185 3.91 -18.65 -5.70
CA LYS A 185 4.57 -19.82 -6.28
C LYS A 185 5.94 -20.06 -5.63
N HIS A 186 6.49 -21.25 -5.86
CA HIS A 186 7.84 -21.58 -5.41
C HIS A 186 8.94 -20.79 -6.13
N HIS A 187 8.66 -20.32 -7.35
CA HIS A 187 9.57 -19.47 -8.11
C HIS A 187 9.05 -18.03 -8.06
N PRO A 188 9.84 -17.07 -7.55
CA PRO A 188 9.42 -15.70 -7.44
C PRO A 188 9.17 -15.07 -8.81
N THR A 189 8.18 -14.18 -8.87
CA THR A 189 7.88 -13.36 -10.05
C THR A 189 7.84 -11.88 -9.68
N PRO A 190 8.01 -10.97 -10.65
CA PRO A 190 8.00 -9.53 -10.37
C PRO A 190 6.71 -9.07 -9.70
N ASP A 191 5.56 -9.55 -10.17
CA ASP A 191 4.25 -9.18 -9.63
C ASP A 191 4.07 -9.68 -8.19
N GLU A 192 4.47 -10.92 -7.92
CA GLU A 192 4.44 -11.51 -6.57
C GLU A 192 5.30 -10.71 -5.58
N GLU A 193 6.54 -10.39 -5.94
CA GLU A 193 7.40 -9.57 -5.07
C GLU A 193 6.84 -8.16 -4.84
N GLN A 194 6.23 -7.54 -5.85
CA GLN A 194 5.60 -6.23 -5.70
C GLN A 194 4.39 -6.27 -4.77
N TRP A 195 3.55 -7.32 -4.84
CA TRP A 195 2.45 -7.55 -3.89
C TRP A 195 2.97 -7.75 -2.46
N LYS A 196 4.04 -8.53 -2.29
CA LYS A 196 4.67 -8.72 -0.97
C LYS A 196 5.20 -7.40 -0.41
N ARG A 197 5.92 -6.62 -1.23
CA ARG A 197 6.45 -5.30 -0.83
C ARG A 197 5.33 -4.35 -0.41
N ALA A 198 4.23 -4.31 -1.19
CA ALA A 198 3.06 -3.48 -0.88
C ALA A 198 2.37 -3.89 0.44
N PHE A 199 2.13 -5.19 0.63
CA PHE A 199 1.54 -5.69 1.87
C PHE A 199 2.42 -5.39 3.10
N TRP A 200 3.72 -5.67 3.02
CA TRP A 200 4.64 -5.42 4.12
C TRP A 200 4.78 -3.94 4.47
N LEU A 201 4.70 -3.04 3.48
CA LEU A 201 4.73 -1.61 3.76
C LEU A 201 3.47 -1.21 4.55
N LEU A 202 2.29 -1.70 4.18
CA LEU A 202 1.07 -1.44 4.94
C LEU A 202 1.16 -1.95 6.38
N VAL A 203 1.70 -3.15 6.58
CA VAL A 203 1.94 -3.71 7.93
C VAL A 203 2.88 -2.82 8.74
N VAL A 204 3.97 -2.35 8.12
CA VAL A 204 4.91 -1.41 8.75
C VAL A 204 4.19 -0.12 9.17
N LEU A 205 3.41 0.47 8.25
CA LEU A 205 2.71 1.73 8.50
C LEU A 205 1.64 1.59 9.60
N ASP A 206 0.96 0.44 9.66
CA ASP A 206 -0.02 0.12 10.70
C ASP A 206 0.65 -0.06 12.07
N ARG A 207 1.80 -0.75 12.12
CA ARG A 207 2.60 -0.94 13.34
C ARG A 207 3.13 0.38 13.89
N THR A 208 3.79 1.19 13.05
CA THR A 208 4.35 2.48 13.48
C THR A 208 3.24 3.48 13.83
N GLY A 209 2.18 3.53 13.01
CA GLY A 209 0.94 4.26 13.26
C GLY A 209 0.35 4.01 14.65
N SER A 210 0.18 2.73 14.95
CA SER A 210 -0.42 2.24 16.18
C SER A 210 0.45 2.55 17.39
N ALA A 211 1.77 2.33 17.28
CA ALA A 211 2.71 2.63 18.35
C ALA A 211 2.76 4.13 18.66
N ASN A 212 2.79 5.00 17.64
CA ASN A 212 2.87 6.45 17.84
C ASN A 212 1.60 7.06 18.45
N LEU A 213 0.42 6.52 18.10
CA LEU A 213 -0.87 7.05 18.57
C LEU A 213 -1.45 6.31 19.77
N GLY A 214 -0.79 5.25 20.27
CA GLY A 214 -1.32 4.39 21.31
C GLY A 214 -2.60 3.65 20.91
N ARG A 215 -2.74 3.31 19.63
CA ARG A 215 -3.92 2.64 19.05
C ARG A 215 -3.61 1.16 18.78
N PRO A 216 -4.62 0.27 18.71
CA PRO A 216 -4.40 -1.09 18.23
C PRO A 216 -4.18 -1.10 16.72
N CYS A 217 -3.26 -1.97 16.29
CA CYS A 217 -3.06 -2.32 14.88
C CYS A 217 -4.34 -2.89 14.27
N SER A 218 -4.49 -2.68 12.98
CA SER A 218 -5.60 -3.15 12.16
C SER A 218 -5.50 -4.64 11.85
N ILE A 219 -4.28 -5.21 11.87
CA ILE A 219 -4.01 -6.63 11.60
C ILE A 219 -3.18 -7.28 12.73
N GLY A 220 -3.52 -8.51 13.09
CA GLY A 220 -2.79 -9.38 14.02
C GLY A 220 -1.56 -10.04 13.36
N GLU A 221 -0.60 -10.51 14.17
CA GLU A 221 0.53 -11.30 13.63
C GLU A 221 0.08 -12.71 13.21
N GLU A 222 -1.04 -13.16 13.77
CA GLU A 222 -1.71 -14.41 13.46
C GLU A 222 -2.51 -14.39 12.15
N ASP A 223 -2.76 -13.19 11.60
CA ASP A 223 -3.65 -13.00 10.44
C ASP A 223 -2.94 -13.14 9.09
N PHE A 224 -1.61 -13.30 9.08
CA PHE A 224 -0.82 -13.46 7.86
C PHE A 224 0.37 -14.41 8.08
N ASP A 225 0.78 -15.11 7.04
CA ASP A 225 1.90 -16.07 7.06
C ASP A 225 2.95 -15.76 5.96
N LEU A 226 2.92 -14.53 5.45
CA LEU A 226 3.73 -14.09 4.33
C LEU A 226 5.23 -14.07 4.65
N ASP A 227 6.06 -14.52 3.71
CA ASP A 227 7.51 -14.40 3.82
C ASP A 227 7.95 -12.93 3.63
N LEU A 228 9.09 -12.56 4.23
CA LEU A 228 9.71 -11.24 4.02
C LEU A 228 10.04 -11.00 2.53
N PRO A 229 10.10 -9.73 2.07
CA PRO A 229 10.52 -9.40 0.71
C PRO A 229 11.90 -9.98 0.38
N LEU A 230 12.11 -10.41 -0.86
CA LEU A 230 13.43 -10.87 -1.28
C LEU A 230 14.45 -9.73 -1.25
N GLU A 231 15.62 -10.00 -0.65
CA GLU A 231 16.78 -9.10 -0.64
C GLU A 231 17.52 -9.16 -1.97
N VAL A 232 16.81 -8.82 -3.05
CA VAL A 232 17.34 -8.80 -4.40
C VAL A 232 16.96 -7.49 -5.06
N ASP A 233 17.97 -6.78 -5.54
CA ASP A 233 17.76 -5.50 -6.22
C ASP A 233 17.01 -5.70 -7.54
N ASP A 234 16.19 -4.71 -7.89
CA ASP A 234 15.31 -4.72 -9.06
C ASP A 234 16.03 -5.06 -10.37
N GLN A 235 17.35 -4.80 -10.44
CA GLN A 235 18.14 -5.07 -11.62
C GLN A 235 18.42 -6.55 -11.91
N TYR A 236 18.23 -7.41 -10.91
CA TYR A 236 18.47 -8.84 -11.01
C TYR A 236 17.17 -9.65 -11.11
N TRP A 237 16.03 -8.99 -11.36
CA TRP A 237 14.73 -9.67 -11.53
C TRP A 237 14.59 -10.24 -12.94
N ASP A 238 14.91 -9.43 -13.95
CA ASP A 238 14.84 -9.80 -15.36
C ASP A 238 16.27 -9.88 -15.92
N THR A 239 16.86 -11.08 -15.85
CA THR A 239 18.21 -11.38 -16.38
C THR A 239 18.12 -12.22 -17.66
N GLU A 240 19.12 -12.08 -18.54
CA GLU A 240 19.19 -12.89 -19.78
C GLU A 240 19.29 -14.40 -19.49
N ASP A 241 19.99 -14.76 -18.40
CA ASP A 241 20.02 -16.11 -17.88
C ASP A 241 18.91 -16.29 -16.83
N PRO A 242 17.87 -17.10 -17.08
CA PRO A 242 16.78 -17.35 -16.12
C PRO A 242 17.26 -17.97 -14.81
N THR A 243 18.43 -18.62 -14.79
CA THR A 243 18.98 -19.22 -13.57
C THR A 243 19.56 -18.19 -12.61
N LEU A 244 19.86 -16.98 -13.09
CA LEU A 244 20.35 -15.85 -12.29
C LEU A 244 19.24 -14.90 -11.85
N ALA A 245 18.02 -15.08 -12.36
CA ALA A 245 16.87 -14.28 -11.99
C ALA A 245 16.57 -14.42 -10.49
N PHE A 246 16.24 -13.30 -9.85
CA PHE A 246 15.98 -13.22 -8.40
C PHE A 246 17.16 -13.68 -7.52
N LYS A 247 18.40 -13.44 -7.97
CA LYS A 247 19.60 -13.70 -7.17
C LYS A 247 20.45 -12.45 -7.02
N GLN A 248 20.68 -12.04 -5.79
CA GLN A 248 21.63 -10.97 -5.48
C GLN A 248 23.07 -11.50 -5.64
N PRO A 249 23.96 -10.78 -6.34
CA PRO A 249 25.35 -11.19 -6.47
C PRO A 249 26.08 -11.26 -5.12
N PRO A 250 27.03 -12.20 -4.96
CA PRO A 250 27.81 -12.29 -3.73
C PRO A 250 28.64 -11.03 -3.50
N GLY A 251 28.65 -10.52 -2.27
CA GLY A 251 29.42 -9.34 -1.87
C GLY A 251 28.75 -7.99 -2.19
N VAL A 252 27.59 -7.98 -2.85
CA VAL A 252 26.82 -6.76 -3.11
C VAL A 252 25.61 -6.70 -2.18
N PRO A 253 25.58 -5.79 -1.18
CA PRO A 253 24.42 -5.65 -0.30
C PRO A 253 23.18 -5.23 -1.09
N SER A 254 22.01 -5.75 -0.74
CA SER A 254 20.76 -5.34 -1.37
C SER A 254 20.25 -4.04 -0.77
N THR A 255 19.74 -3.18 -1.63
CA THR A 255 19.00 -1.96 -1.25
C THR A 255 17.71 -2.29 -0.49
N VAL A 256 17.14 -3.49 -0.69
CA VAL A 256 15.93 -3.98 -0.01
C VAL A 256 16.20 -4.37 1.45
N SER A 257 17.47 -4.57 1.83
CA SER A 257 17.85 -4.93 3.20
C SER A 257 17.37 -3.89 4.22
N ALA A 258 17.39 -2.60 3.88
CA ALA A 258 16.87 -1.54 4.76
C ALA A 258 15.38 -1.75 5.07
N PHE A 259 14.58 -2.06 4.05
CA PHE A 259 13.15 -2.32 4.21
C PHE A 259 12.89 -3.57 5.04
N LYS A 260 13.64 -4.66 4.79
CA LYS A 260 13.54 -5.89 5.58
C LYS A 260 13.86 -5.66 7.06
N LEU A 261 14.94 -4.95 7.35
CA LEU A 261 15.31 -4.59 8.73
C LEU A 261 14.22 -3.72 9.38
N TRP A 262 13.60 -2.83 8.61
CA TRP A 262 12.49 -2.00 9.08
C TRP A 262 11.22 -2.82 9.42
N ILE A 263 10.94 -3.88 8.64
CA ILE A 263 9.87 -4.83 8.97
C ILE A 263 10.19 -5.56 10.29
N GLN A 264 11.44 -5.99 10.47
CA GLN A 264 11.85 -6.73 11.67
C GLN A 264 11.82 -5.86 12.94
N ILE A 265 12.32 -4.62 12.87
CA ILE A 265 12.34 -3.72 14.04
C ILE A 265 10.91 -3.35 14.48
N THR A 266 10.00 -3.11 13.52
CA THR A 266 8.60 -2.80 13.83
C THR A 266 7.85 -4.01 14.40
N SER A 267 8.22 -5.23 14.01
CA SER A 267 7.72 -6.46 14.62
C SER A 267 8.09 -6.55 16.11
N VAL A 268 9.37 -6.30 16.44
CA VAL A 268 9.85 -6.33 17.83
C VAL A 268 9.22 -5.20 18.66
N SER A 269 9.10 -4.01 18.09
CA SER A 269 8.44 -2.88 18.74
C SER A 269 6.98 -3.22 19.08
N ARG A 270 6.23 -3.82 18.15
CA ARG A 270 4.85 -4.24 18.39
C ARG A 270 4.73 -5.26 19.51
N THR A 271 5.56 -6.29 19.54
CA THR A 271 5.47 -7.36 20.55
C THR A 271 5.85 -6.88 21.95
N SER A 272 6.85 -6.00 22.05
CA SER A 272 7.46 -5.65 23.34
C SER A 272 6.96 -4.33 23.93
N PHE A 273 6.63 -3.34 23.09
CA PHE A 273 6.34 -1.96 23.53
C PHE A 273 4.84 -1.64 23.58
N ALA A 274 4.04 -2.09 22.62
CA ALA A 274 2.64 -1.68 22.53
C ALA A 274 1.75 -2.27 23.65
N PRO A 275 1.87 -3.56 24.04
CA PRO A 275 1.08 -4.12 25.14
C PRO A 275 1.43 -3.48 26.50
N SER A 276 2.69 -3.12 26.73
CA SER A 276 3.14 -2.62 28.04
C SER A 276 2.69 -1.19 28.34
N MET A 277 2.49 -0.34 27.33
CA MET A 277 2.08 1.06 27.52
C MET A 277 0.59 1.33 27.35
N TYR A 278 -0.09 0.60 26.44
CA TYR A 278 -1.43 0.99 25.97
C TYR A 278 -2.52 -0.04 26.25
N LEU A 279 -2.23 -1.12 26.98
CA LEU A 279 -3.28 -2.05 27.42
C LEU A 279 -4.21 -1.33 28.39
N ILE A 280 -5.47 -1.19 27.99
CA ILE A 280 -6.56 -0.83 28.89
C ILE A 280 -6.87 -2.08 29.73
N PRO A 281 -6.68 -2.06 31.06
CA PRO A 281 -7.06 -3.17 31.92
C PRO A 281 -8.56 -3.44 31.73
N LYS A 282 -8.92 -4.66 31.37
CA LYS A 282 -10.32 -5.08 31.39
C LYS A 282 -10.61 -5.72 32.73
N ASP A 283 -11.56 -5.17 33.48
CA ASP A 283 -12.18 -5.90 34.58
C ASP A 283 -12.89 -7.13 33.99
N VAL A 284 -12.41 -8.31 34.34
CA VAL A 284 -12.98 -9.57 33.87
C VAL A 284 -14.23 -9.88 34.67
N SER A 285 -15.35 -9.22 34.34
CA SER A 285 -16.68 -9.56 34.84
C SER A 285 -17.59 -10.02 33.70
N TRP A 286 -17.18 -11.07 33.01
CA TRP A 286 -18.10 -11.87 32.19
C TRP A 286 -18.87 -12.85 33.08
N THR A 287 -19.56 -12.37 34.13
CA THR A 287 -20.49 -13.22 34.87
C THR A 287 -21.79 -13.29 34.06
N ALA A 288 -21.97 -14.40 33.34
CA ALA A 288 -23.27 -14.83 32.87
C ALA A 288 -24.23 -14.82 34.06
N ASN A 289 -25.21 -13.92 34.08
CA ASN A 289 -26.21 -13.86 35.13
C ASN A 289 -27.19 -15.04 34.93
N PRO A 290 -27.17 -16.11 35.76
CA PRO A 290 -28.06 -17.25 35.56
C PRO A 290 -29.45 -17.02 36.18
N ALA A 291 -29.73 -15.85 36.77
CA ALA A 291 -30.89 -15.63 37.62
C ALA A 291 -32.11 -15.00 36.92
N ARG A 292 -32.41 -15.39 35.68
CA ARG A 292 -33.71 -15.07 35.04
C ARG A 292 -34.35 -16.28 34.39
N SER A 293 -34.65 -17.30 35.18
CA SER A 293 -35.89 -18.08 35.02
C SER A 293 -36.17 -18.87 36.29
N ARG A 294 -37.46 -18.90 36.71
CA ARG A 294 -38.05 -19.68 37.82
C ARG A 294 -37.83 -19.01 39.20
N ASN A 295 -38.82 -18.52 39.94
CA ASN A 295 -40.20 -18.96 40.10
C ASN A 295 -41.17 -17.78 40.34
N SER A 296 -42.24 -17.78 39.56
CA SER A 296 -43.59 -17.43 40.00
C SER A 296 -44.23 -18.71 40.57
N CYS A 297 -44.63 -18.67 41.85
CA CYS A 297 -45.69 -19.42 42.55
C CYS A 297 -45.38 -19.43 44.05
#